data_AF-A0A6A4ILE7-F1
#
_entry.id   AF-A0A6A4ILE7-F1
#
_cell.length_a   1.000
_cell.length_b   1.000
_cell.length_c   1.000
_cell.angle_alpha   90.00
_cell.angle_beta   90.00
_cell.angle_gamma   90.00
#
_symmetry.space_group_name_H-M   'P 1'
#
loop_
_entity.id
_entity.type
_entity.pdbx_description
1 polymer ?
#
loop_
_entity_poly.entity_id
_entity_poly.type
_entity_poly.pdbx_seq_one_letter_code
_entity_poly.pdbx_strand_id
1 'polypeptide(L)'
;MEMVPKACPNLRELHLRLLNDIIGQQSFRERIQQVLDDPSFTFPLLQKFFCIYFMNCNTFLVRHPGIKKLECLASSESGFLGLLPNLRYFSGYVSDYLALCTKCRAPVESLEVDLSRYNAEEEEISFISGLINAKMLRKLVLPDCWPTAITLAFLGSMTNACPKLTHFACTLWEEESIVSLLLSALSDYCDWYNHCADSLCFTAFDLLHYSSQSCRPRTPETETNMHIRT
;
A
#
# COMPACT_ATOMS: atom_id res chain seq x y z
N MET A 1 24.49 -12.45 26.88
CA MET A 1 24.07 -12.72 25.50
C MET A 1 23.27 -14.00 25.52
N GLU A 2 21.96 -13.92 25.40
CA GLU A 2 21.12 -15.10 25.18
C GLU A 2 21.50 -15.70 23.83
N MET A 3 21.86 -16.99 23.80
CA MET A 3 22.12 -17.68 22.55
C MET A 3 20.81 -17.80 21.78
N VAL A 4 20.73 -17.14 20.62
CA VAL A 4 19.69 -17.44 19.63
C VAL A 4 19.77 -18.94 19.31
N PRO A 5 18.67 -19.70 19.42
CA PRO A 5 18.69 -21.14 19.16
C PRO A 5 19.32 -21.43 17.81
N LYS A 6 20.33 -22.31 17.80
CA LYS A 6 20.99 -22.78 16.57
C LYS A 6 19.93 -23.32 15.63
N ALA A 7 19.74 -22.59 14.53
CA ALA A 7 19.06 -22.90 13.27
C ALA A 7 17.88 -23.88 13.35
N CYS A 8 16.71 -23.44 12.89
CA CYS A 8 15.68 -24.34 12.38
C CYS A 8 16.01 -24.66 10.91
N PRO A 9 16.83 -25.68 10.57
CA PRO A 9 17.33 -25.87 9.21
C PRO A 9 16.22 -26.17 8.20
N ASN A 10 15.07 -26.66 8.69
CA ASN A 10 13.90 -26.98 7.90
C ASN A 10 12.88 -25.83 7.83
N LEU A 11 13.19 -24.66 8.39
CA LEU A 11 12.29 -23.50 8.34
C LEU A 11 12.14 -23.05 6.88
N ARG A 12 10.89 -23.05 6.40
CA ARG A 12 10.54 -22.62 5.04
C ARG A 12 9.84 -21.26 5.00
N GLU A 13 9.37 -20.81 6.15
CA GLU A 13 8.51 -19.65 6.27
C GLU A 13 8.82 -18.93 7.57
N LEU A 14 9.10 -17.63 7.46
CA LEU A 14 9.43 -16.77 8.61
C LEU A 14 8.51 -15.55 8.57
N HIS A 15 7.78 -15.34 9.67
CA HIS A 15 6.90 -14.20 9.87
C HIS A 15 7.46 -13.29 10.96
N LEU A 16 7.83 -12.09 10.56
CA LEU A 16 8.17 -10.98 11.43
C LEU A 16 7.09 -9.92 11.22
N ARG A 17 6.08 -9.95 12.09
CA ARG A 17 4.99 -8.97 12.08
C ARG A 17 5.01 -8.22 13.41
N LEU A 18 5.36 -6.93 13.37
CA LEU A 18 5.25 -6.07 14.55
C LEU A 18 3.81 -5.59 14.63
N LEU A 19 3.05 -6.08 15.62
CA LEU A 19 1.62 -5.78 15.73
C LEU A 19 1.32 -4.40 16.35
N ASN A 20 2.30 -3.76 16.99
CA ASN A 20 2.09 -2.51 17.73
C ASN A 20 3.08 -1.42 17.31
N ASP A 21 2.56 -0.29 16.82
CA ASP A 21 3.32 0.91 16.44
C ASP A 21 3.62 1.84 17.63
N ILE A 22 3.58 1.31 18.86
CA ILE A 22 3.66 2.13 20.07
C ILE A 22 5.08 2.68 20.22
N ILE A 23 5.14 4.01 20.28
CA ILE A 23 6.28 4.92 20.47
C ILE A 23 7.05 4.53 21.74
N GLY A 24 7.93 3.53 21.61
CA GLY A 24 8.70 2.96 22.73
C GLY A 24 9.54 1.73 22.38
N GLN A 25 9.39 1.16 21.18
CA GLN A 25 10.02 -0.09 20.77
C GLN A 25 11.35 0.05 20.00
N GLN A 26 12.00 1.22 20.02
CA GLN A 26 13.26 1.40 19.27
C GLN A 26 14.32 0.36 19.64
N SER A 27 14.48 0.08 20.95
CA SER A 27 15.39 -0.94 21.46
C SER A 27 15.03 -2.36 21.03
N PHE A 28 13.74 -2.65 20.80
CA PHE A 28 13.28 -3.94 20.30
C PHE A 28 13.54 -4.08 18.80
N ARG A 29 13.29 -3.02 18.02
CA ARG A 29 13.62 -2.96 16.59
C ARG A 29 15.13 -3.15 16.37
N GLU A 30 15.97 -2.52 17.18
CA GLU A 30 17.43 -2.68 17.14
C GLU A 30 17.87 -4.10 17.45
N ARG A 31 17.29 -4.76 18.47
CA ARG A 31 17.63 -6.16 18.79
C ARG A 31 17.24 -7.11 17.66
N ILE A 32 16.09 -6.90 17.02
CA ILE A 32 15.69 -7.71 15.87
C ILE A 32 16.59 -7.45 14.67
N GLN A 33 16.96 -6.18 14.44
CA GLN A 33 17.92 -5.83 13.40
C GLN A 33 19.28 -6.49 13.64
N GLN A 34 19.78 -6.51 14.87
CA GLN A 34 21.02 -7.23 15.23
C GLN A 34 20.95 -8.72 14.89
N VAL A 35 19.80 -9.37 15.12
CA VAL A 35 19.59 -10.79 14.75
C VAL A 35 19.53 -10.94 13.22
N LEU A 36 18.86 -10.03 12.51
CA LEU A 36 18.80 -10.04 11.05
C LEU A 36 20.15 -9.72 10.38
N ASP A 37 21.02 -8.98 11.05
CA ASP A 37 22.37 -8.68 10.57
C ASP A 37 23.39 -9.77 10.92
N ASP A 38 23.10 -10.64 11.90
CA ASP A 38 23.95 -11.77 12.24
C ASP A 38 24.11 -12.74 11.05
N PRO A 39 25.33 -12.95 10.53
CA PRO A 39 25.57 -13.83 9.38
C PRO A 39 25.30 -15.30 9.68
N SER A 40 25.27 -15.71 10.95
CA SER A 40 24.92 -17.08 11.37
C SER A 40 23.41 -17.31 11.38
N PHE A 41 22.60 -16.24 11.43
CA PHE A 41 21.15 -16.31 11.35
C PHE A 41 20.70 -16.56 9.90
N THR A 42 20.69 -17.84 9.54
CA THR A 42 20.40 -18.31 8.18
C THR A 42 19.48 -19.52 8.18
N PHE A 43 18.65 -19.61 7.14
CA PHE A 43 17.65 -20.63 6.92
C PHE A 43 17.73 -21.12 5.47
N PRO A 44 18.55 -22.15 5.17
CA PRO A 44 18.84 -22.56 3.79
C PRO A 44 17.61 -22.95 2.96
N LEU A 45 16.53 -23.37 3.63
CA LEU A 45 15.28 -23.80 3.00
C LEU A 45 14.17 -22.73 3.02
N LEU A 46 14.48 -21.49 3.43
CA LEU A 46 13.52 -20.40 3.51
C LEU A 46 12.99 -20.02 2.11
N GLN A 47 11.68 -20.09 1.95
CA GLN A 47 10.97 -19.79 0.71
C GLN A 47 10.00 -18.61 0.85
N LYS A 48 9.50 -18.35 2.07
CA LYS A 48 8.57 -17.25 2.32
C LYS A 48 9.09 -16.40 3.47
N PHE A 49 9.12 -15.09 3.25
CA PHE A 49 9.52 -14.14 4.25
C PHE A 49 8.49 -13.02 4.32
N PHE A 50 7.97 -12.79 5.52
CA PHE A 50 6.98 -11.76 5.81
C PHE A 50 7.57 -10.82 6.83
N CYS A 51 7.69 -9.55 6.48
CA CYS A 51 8.42 -8.57 7.25
C CYS A 51 7.72 -7.21 7.20
N ILE A 52 6.87 -6.96 8.20
CA ILE A 52 6.01 -5.77 8.24
C ILE A 52 6.48 -4.86 9.38
N TYR A 53 6.73 -3.58 9.08
CA TYR A 53 7.17 -2.56 10.04
C TYR A 53 8.56 -2.79 10.67
N PHE A 54 9.40 -3.61 10.04
CA PHE A 54 10.79 -3.81 10.45
C PHE A 54 11.76 -2.99 9.60
N MET A 55 12.94 -2.73 10.17
CA MET A 55 14.03 -2.02 9.51
C MET A 55 14.71 -2.88 8.41
N ASN A 56 15.78 -2.33 7.83
CA ASN A 56 16.53 -2.84 6.69
C ASN A 56 16.78 -4.37 6.70
N CYS A 57 16.09 -5.09 5.82
CA CYS A 57 16.23 -6.54 5.67
C CYS A 57 17.26 -6.96 4.61
N ASN A 58 18.04 -6.03 4.06
CA ASN A 58 18.89 -6.29 2.91
C ASN A 58 19.93 -7.37 3.16
N THR A 59 20.67 -7.25 4.26
CA THR A 59 21.71 -8.21 4.63
C THR A 59 21.13 -9.62 4.76
N PHE A 60 19.94 -9.73 5.37
CA PHE A 60 19.22 -10.98 5.52
C PHE A 60 18.79 -11.54 4.16
N LEU A 61 18.16 -10.73 3.30
CA LEU A 61 17.67 -11.16 1.99
C LEU A 61 18.78 -11.68 1.07
N VAL A 62 19.97 -11.05 1.08
CA VAL A 62 21.14 -11.49 0.31
C VAL A 62 21.55 -12.93 0.66
N ARG A 63 21.41 -13.33 1.94
CA ARG A 63 21.75 -14.68 2.40
C ARG A 63 20.68 -15.73 2.06
N HIS A 64 19.51 -15.30 1.57
CA HIS A 64 18.36 -16.18 1.32
C HIS A 64 17.84 -16.05 -0.14
N PRO A 65 18.66 -16.34 -1.17
CA PRO A 65 18.26 -16.22 -2.57
C PRO A 65 17.16 -17.22 -3.00
N GLY A 66 16.84 -18.19 -2.15
CA GLY A 66 15.76 -19.17 -2.35
C GLY A 66 14.34 -18.64 -2.09
N ILE A 67 14.20 -17.41 -1.58
CA ILE A 67 12.91 -16.79 -1.30
C ILE A 67 12.09 -16.66 -2.60
N LYS A 68 10.84 -17.16 -2.54
CA LYS A 68 9.84 -17.12 -3.61
C LYS A 68 8.69 -16.16 -3.31
N LYS A 69 8.39 -15.95 -2.03
CA LYS A 69 7.36 -15.03 -1.54
C LYS A 69 7.98 -14.03 -0.58
N LEU A 70 7.89 -12.75 -0.91
CA LEU A 70 8.28 -11.65 -0.03
C LEU A 70 7.06 -10.76 0.23
N GLU A 71 6.76 -10.53 1.49
CA GLU A 71 5.80 -9.50 1.95
C GLU A 71 6.59 -8.53 2.81
N CYS A 72 6.74 -7.29 2.36
CA CYS A 72 7.61 -6.31 2.97
C CYS A 72 6.96 -4.93 2.90
N LEU A 73 6.65 -4.36 4.06
CA LEU A 73 6.21 -2.97 4.20
C LEU A 73 7.30 -2.19 4.94
N ALA A 74 8.51 -2.25 4.40
CA ALA A 74 9.65 -1.54 4.97
C ALA A 74 9.70 -0.18 4.29
N SER A 75 9.47 0.91 5.00
CA SER A 75 9.48 2.26 4.42
C SER A 75 10.89 2.74 4.04
N SER A 76 11.77 1.86 3.59
CA SER A 76 13.19 2.14 3.57
C SER A 76 13.58 2.89 2.30
N GLU A 77 13.97 4.15 2.48
CA GLU A 77 14.71 4.96 1.50
C GLU A 77 15.98 4.27 0.97
N SER A 78 16.48 3.23 1.67
CA SER A 78 17.71 2.51 1.33
C SER A 78 17.56 1.43 0.25
N GLY A 79 16.32 1.09 -0.14
CA GLY A 79 16.02 0.14 -1.22
C GLY A 79 16.52 -1.30 -0.99
N PHE A 80 16.26 -2.20 -1.94
CA PHE A 80 16.68 -3.61 -1.84
C PHE A 80 18.11 -3.82 -2.40
N LEU A 81 19.08 -4.22 -1.57
CA LEU A 81 20.46 -4.50 -2.02
C LEU A 81 20.68 -5.94 -2.53
N GLY A 82 19.70 -6.82 -2.35
CA GLY A 82 19.82 -8.25 -2.69
C GLY A 82 19.19 -8.66 -4.01
N LEU A 83 19.82 -9.62 -4.69
CA LEU A 83 19.20 -10.32 -5.82
C LEU A 83 18.26 -11.40 -5.27
N LEU A 84 16.98 -11.34 -5.62
CA LEU A 84 15.99 -12.37 -5.31
C LEU A 84 15.55 -13.07 -6.60
N PRO A 85 16.43 -13.90 -7.22
CA PRO A 85 16.20 -14.46 -8.55
C PRO A 85 15.02 -15.44 -8.61
N ASN A 86 14.59 -15.97 -7.47
CA ASN A 86 13.48 -16.91 -7.36
C ASN A 86 12.16 -16.27 -6.94
N LEU A 87 12.14 -14.95 -6.72
CA LEU A 87 10.96 -14.23 -6.23
C LEU A 87 9.86 -14.25 -7.29
N ARG A 88 8.71 -14.83 -6.94
CA ARG A 88 7.52 -14.93 -7.79
C ARG A 88 6.34 -14.12 -7.26
N TYR A 89 6.25 -13.97 -5.94
CA TYR A 89 5.24 -13.14 -5.31
C TYR A 89 5.92 -12.05 -4.50
N PHE A 90 5.48 -10.81 -4.73
CA PHE A 90 5.87 -9.64 -3.96
C PHE A 90 4.62 -8.92 -3.43
N SER A 91 4.63 -8.56 -2.16
CA SER A 91 3.65 -7.67 -1.52
C SER A 91 4.38 -6.56 -0.77
N GLY A 92 4.02 -5.30 -0.98
CA GLY A 92 4.69 -4.16 -0.34
C GLY A 92 4.15 -2.80 -0.79
N TYR A 93 4.85 -1.70 -0.47
CA TYR A 93 4.52 -0.39 -1.04
C TYR A 93 5.02 -0.26 -2.50
N VAL A 94 4.53 0.77 -3.22
CA VAL A 94 5.02 1.10 -4.57
C VAL A 94 6.53 1.33 -4.57
N SER A 95 7.03 2.13 -3.62
CA SER A 95 8.46 2.42 -3.46
C SER A 95 9.31 1.17 -3.24
N ASP A 96 8.81 0.20 -2.47
CA ASP A 96 9.48 -1.08 -2.26
C ASP A 96 9.60 -1.87 -3.57
N TYR A 97 8.51 -1.96 -4.32
CA TYR A 97 8.51 -2.64 -5.62
C TYR A 97 9.47 -1.95 -6.62
N LEU A 98 9.49 -0.62 -6.65
CA LEU A 98 10.41 0.14 -7.50
C LEU A 98 11.87 -0.09 -7.11
N ALA A 99 12.17 -0.09 -5.81
CA ALA A 99 13.49 -0.42 -5.30
C ALA A 99 13.92 -1.83 -5.70
N LEU A 100 12.99 -2.80 -5.67
CA LEU A 100 13.23 -4.15 -6.13
C LEU A 100 13.58 -4.15 -7.63
N CYS A 101 12.79 -3.47 -8.47
CA CYS A 101 12.99 -3.42 -9.94
C CYS A 101 14.31 -2.77 -10.37
N THR A 102 14.74 -1.72 -9.67
CA THR A 102 15.98 -1.00 -10.03
C THR A 102 17.24 -1.83 -9.79
N LYS A 103 17.21 -2.69 -8.76
CA LYS A 103 18.38 -3.47 -8.31
C LYS A 103 18.35 -4.91 -8.83
N CYS A 104 17.17 -5.47 -9.04
CA CYS A 104 16.98 -6.83 -9.49
C CYS A 104 15.83 -6.93 -10.50
N ARG A 105 16.07 -7.58 -11.65
CA ARG A 105 14.98 -8.01 -12.54
C ARG A 105 14.34 -9.29 -12.00
N ALA A 106 13.80 -9.22 -10.79
CA ALA A 106 13.13 -10.34 -10.15
C ALA A 106 11.96 -10.81 -11.05
N PRO A 107 11.77 -12.13 -11.25
CA PRO A 107 10.73 -12.66 -12.12
C PRO A 107 9.37 -12.69 -11.42
N VAL A 108 8.91 -11.54 -10.93
CA VAL A 108 7.66 -11.39 -10.20
C VAL A 108 6.49 -11.72 -11.13
N GLU A 109 5.66 -12.68 -10.70
CA GLU A 109 4.46 -13.16 -11.39
C GLU A 109 3.18 -12.64 -10.73
N SER A 110 3.22 -12.41 -9.42
CA SER A 110 2.13 -11.85 -8.63
C SER A 110 2.65 -10.66 -7.82
N LEU A 111 2.08 -9.50 -8.07
CA LEU A 111 2.38 -8.25 -7.40
C LEU A 111 1.15 -7.79 -6.63
N GLU A 112 1.34 -7.49 -5.36
CA GLU A 112 0.34 -6.89 -4.49
C GLU A 112 0.94 -5.58 -3.96
N VAL A 113 0.25 -4.46 -4.14
CA VAL A 113 0.82 -3.14 -3.82
C VAL A 113 -0.12 -2.34 -2.95
N ASP A 114 0.35 -2.01 -1.76
CA ASP A 114 -0.31 -1.09 -0.85
C ASP A 114 -0.08 0.36 -1.32
N LEU A 115 -1.17 1.10 -1.52
CA LEU A 115 -1.18 2.48 -1.99
C LEU A 115 -1.40 3.50 -0.86
N SER A 116 -1.44 3.09 0.40
CA SER A 116 -1.65 3.99 1.55
C SER A 116 -0.57 5.07 1.72
N ARG A 117 0.62 4.86 1.14
CA ARG A 117 1.73 5.83 1.11
C ARG A 117 2.04 6.35 -0.29
N TYR A 118 1.18 6.06 -1.26
CA TYR A 118 1.42 6.38 -2.66
C TYR A 118 1.32 7.88 -2.91
N ASN A 119 2.37 8.47 -3.47
CA ASN A 119 2.34 9.84 -3.95
C ASN A 119 2.19 9.86 -5.48
N ALA A 120 0.98 10.10 -5.96
CA ALA A 120 0.68 10.08 -7.40
C ALA A 120 1.57 11.03 -8.23
N GLU A 121 1.91 12.21 -7.70
CA GLU A 121 2.73 13.19 -8.41
C GLU A 121 4.16 12.71 -8.66
N GLU A 122 4.71 11.93 -7.72
CA GLU A 122 6.11 11.50 -7.75
C GLU A 122 6.28 10.07 -8.28
N GLU A 123 5.34 9.19 -7.94
CA GLU A 123 5.50 7.74 -8.13
C GLU A 123 4.75 7.19 -9.35
N GLU A 124 3.74 7.88 -9.89
CA GLU A 124 2.90 7.33 -10.97
C GLU A 124 3.72 6.89 -12.18
N ILE A 125 4.52 7.80 -12.74
CA ILE A 125 5.33 7.54 -13.93
C ILE A 125 6.33 6.42 -13.67
N SER A 126 6.97 6.44 -12.50
CA SER A 126 7.95 5.44 -12.09
C SER A 126 7.31 4.06 -11.94
N PHE A 127 6.13 4.01 -11.32
CA PHE A 127 5.37 2.78 -11.12
C PHE A 127 4.91 2.17 -12.43
N ILE A 128 4.31 2.98 -13.32
CA ILE A 128 3.95 2.53 -14.67
C ILE A 128 5.17 2.03 -15.44
N SER A 129 6.30 2.73 -15.36
CA SER A 129 7.56 2.28 -15.98
C SER A 129 8.06 0.94 -15.40
N GLY A 130 7.96 0.76 -14.08
CA GLY A 130 8.27 -0.51 -13.41
C GLY A 130 7.38 -1.65 -13.91
N LEU A 131 6.08 -1.39 -14.09
CA LEU A 131 5.10 -2.34 -14.62
C LEU A 131 5.36 -2.72 -16.08
N ILE A 132 5.72 -1.76 -16.94
CA ILE A 132 6.11 -2.02 -18.34
C ILE A 132 7.28 -3.02 -18.40
N ASN A 133 8.21 -2.93 -17.45
CA ASN A 133 9.37 -3.81 -17.39
C ASN A 133 9.07 -5.17 -16.73
N ALA A 134 7.90 -5.36 -16.14
CA ALA A 134 7.49 -6.57 -15.43
C ALA A 134 7.01 -7.69 -16.37
N LYS A 135 7.91 -8.21 -17.20
CA LYS A 135 7.60 -9.16 -18.30
C LYS A 135 6.94 -10.48 -17.87
N MET A 136 7.03 -10.84 -16.60
CA MET A 136 6.48 -12.08 -16.04
C MET A 136 5.17 -11.85 -15.28
N LEU A 137 4.76 -10.59 -15.08
CA LEU A 137 3.62 -10.27 -14.23
C LEU A 137 2.32 -10.81 -14.84
N ARG A 138 1.60 -11.59 -14.03
CA ARG A 138 0.30 -12.22 -14.36
C ARG A 138 -0.82 -11.72 -13.46
N LYS A 139 -0.50 -11.36 -12.22
CA LYS A 139 -1.47 -10.92 -11.22
C LYS A 139 -1.03 -9.60 -10.60
N LEU A 140 -1.92 -8.62 -10.60
CA LEU A 140 -1.77 -7.34 -9.93
C LEU A 140 -2.94 -7.15 -8.96
N VAL A 141 -2.64 -6.91 -7.69
CA VAL A 141 -3.63 -6.67 -6.64
C VAL A 141 -3.31 -5.33 -5.98
N LEU A 142 -4.31 -4.49 -5.85
CA LEU A 142 -4.25 -3.22 -5.15
C LEU A 142 -5.21 -3.31 -3.95
N PRO A 143 -4.75 -3.84 -2.80
CA PRO A 143 -5.56 -3.84 -1.59
C PRO A 143 -5.76 -2.40 -1.12
N ASP A 144 -6.97 -2.12 -0.63
CA ASP A 144 -7.29 -0.89 0.12
C ASP A 144 -6.94 0.42 -0.59
N CYS A 145 -7.46 0.57 -1.81
CA CYS A 145 -7.25 1.78 -2.59
C CYS A 145 -8.07 2.94 -2.03
N TRP A 146 -7.40 4.02 -1.66
CA TRP A 146 -8.07 5.25 -1.24
C TRP A 146 -8.70 5.92 -2.47
N PRO A 147 -9.98 6.36 -2.42
CA PRO A 147 -10.70 6.91 -3.57
C PRO A 147 -9.99 8.09 -4.23
N THR A 148 -9.25 8.88 -3.45
CA THR A 148 -8.51 10.06 -3.92
C THR A 148 -7.22 9.72 -4.65
N ALA A 149 -6.69 8.50 -4.48
CA ALA A 149 -5.37 8.12 -4.99
C ALA A 149 -5.41 7.52 -6.41
N ILE A 150 -6.58 7.10 -6.91
CA ILE A 150 -6.68 6.32 -8.15
C ILE A 150 -7.72 6.90 -9.10
N THR A 151 -7.25 7.35 -10.27
CA THR A 151 -8.13 7.69 -11.39
C THR A 151 -8.37 6.49 -12.29
N LEU A 152 -9.50 6.47 -13.02
CA LEU A 152 -9.74 5.46 -14.06
C LEU A 152 -8.65 5.46 -15.14
N ALA A 153 -8.11 6.64 -15.45
CA ALA A 153 -6.99 6.78 -16.40
C ALA A 153 -5.75 6.05 -15.90
N PHE A 154 -5.42 6.19 -14.61
CA PHE A 154 -4.30 5.49 -13.98
C PHE A 154 -4.48 3.96 -13.98
N LEU A 155 -5.69 3.47 -13.67
CA LEU A 155 -6.03 2.03 -13.81
C LEU A 155 -5.83 1.53 -15.26
N GLY A 156 -6.26 2.33 -16.23
CA GLY A 156 -6.05 2.06 -17.65
C GLY A 156 -4.55 1.97 -17.99
N SER A 157 -3.75 2.91 -17.50
CA SER A 157 -2.29 2.89 -17.69
C SER A 157 -1.62 1.65 -17.10
N MET A 158 -2.02 1.22 -15.89
CA MET A 158 -1.46 0.00 -15.25
C MET A 158 -1.78 -1.26 -16.04
N THR A 159 -3.03 -1.43 -16.45
CA THR A 159 -3.46 -2.62 -17.22
C THR A 159 -2.80 -2.65 -18.60
N ASN A 160 -2.65 -1.50 -19.26
CA ASN A 160 -1.93 -1.38 -20.53
C ASN A 160 -0.42 -1.64 -20.40
N ALA A 161 0.19 -1.24 -19.28
CA ALA A 161 1.61 -1.49 -19.00
C ALA A 161 1.96 -2.98 -18.88
N CYS A 162 0.99 -3.82 -18.52
CA CYS A 162 1.19 -5.25 -18.31
C CYS A 162 0.39 -6.10 -19.32
N PRO A 163 0.83 -6.24 -20.58
CA PRO A 163 0.07 -6.96 -21.62
C PRO A 163 -0.11 -8.46 -21.35
N LYS A 164 0.58 -8.99 -20.35
CA LYS A 164 0.56 -10.40 -19.92
C LYS A 164 -0.28 -10.65 -18.66
N LEU A 165 -0.88 -9.59 -18.11
CA LEU A 165 -1.72 -9.63 -16.94
C LEU A 165 -2.98 -10.46 -17.22
N THR A 166 -3.24 -11.45 -16.37
CA THR A 166 -4.42 -12.31 -16.45
C THR A 166 -5.39 -12.08 -15.29
N HIS A 167 -4.90 -11.49 -14.20
CA HIS A 167 -5.70 -11.18 -13.02
C HIS A 167 -5.39 -9.75 -12.56
N PHE A 168 -6.44 -8.96 -12.42
CA PHE A 168 -6.39 -7.63 -11.83
C PHE A 168 -7.45 -7.55 -10.74
N ALA A 169 -7.06 -7.15 -9.54
CA ALA A 169 -7.98 -6.92 -8.43
C ALA A 169 -7.66 -5.57 -7.80
N CYS A 170 -8.68 -4.77 -7.57
CA CYS A 170 -8.59 -3.46 -6.95
C CYS A 170 -9.76 -3.35 -5.99
N THR A 171 -9.47 -3.27 -4.70
CA THR A 171 -10.52 -3.05 -3.69
C THR A 171 -10.68 -1.56 -3.53
N LEU A 172 -11.78 -1.02 -4.04
CA LEU A 172 -12.21 0.34 -3.77
C LEU A 172 -12.93 0.34 -2.44
N TRP A 173 -12.52 1.20 -1.52
CA TRP A 173 -13.31 1.44 -0.32
C TRP A 173 -14.63 2.06 -0.72
N GLU A 174 -15.74 1.50 -0.24
CA GLU A 174 -17.06 2.12 -0.40
C GLU A 174 -16.98 3.54 0.17
N GLU A 175 -17.54 4.51 -0.55
CA GLU A 175 -17.88 5.82 0.00
C GLU A 175 -18.99 5.67 1.06
N GLU A 176 -18.86 4.77 2.04
CA GLU A 176 -19.55 4.94 3.31
C GLU A 176 -18.93 6.13 4.02
N SER A 177 -19.24 7.28 3.43
CA SER A 177 -19.39 8.57 4.01
C SER A 177 -18.07 9.05 4.60
N ILE A 178 -17.27 9.72 3.77
CA ILE A 178 -16.42 10.83 4.24
C ILE A 178 -17.24 11.70 5.21
N VAL A 179 -18.56 11.82 5.01
CA VAL A 179 -19.49 12.44 5.96
C VAL A 179 -19.62 11.66 7.29
N SER A 180 -19.59 10.33 7.37
CA SER A 180 -19.60 9.54 8.61
C SER A 180 -18.25 9.60 9.34
N LEU A 181 -17.13 9.54 8.61
CA LEU A 181 -15.79 9.73 9.19
C LEU A 181 -15.57 11.18 9.64
N LEU A 182 -16.07 12.16 8.89
CA LEU A 182 -16.11 13.57 9.31
C LEU A 182 -17.07 13.76 10.49
N LEU A 183 -18.23 13.12 10.50
CA LEU A 183 -19.19 13.23 11.61
C LEU A 183 -18.66 12.54 12.88
N SER A 184 -17.94 11.42 12.78
CA SER A 184 -17.28 10.80 13.93
C SER A 184 -16.10 11.63 14.41
N ALA A 185 -15.27 12.15 13.50
CA ALA A 185 -14.17 13.04 13.85
C ALA A 185 -14.65 14.38 14.45
N LEU A 186 -15.77 14.93 13.95
CA LEU A 186 -16.42 16.12 14.49
C LEU A 186 -17.15 15.83 15.80
N SER A 187 -17.71 14.63 15.98
CA SER A 187 -18.30 14.19 17.25
C SER A 187 -17.24 14.08 18.34
N ASP A 188 -16.12 13.42 18.04
CA ASP A 188 -14.98 13.30 18.97
C ASP A 188 -14.35 14.67 19.26
N TYR A 189 -14.32 15.57 18.27
CA TYR A 189 -13.87 16.94 18.44
C TYR A 189 -14.84 17.76 19.30
N CYS A 190 -16.15 17.60 19.13
CA CYS A 190 -17.18 18.23 19.95
C CYS A 190 -17.18 17.69 21.39
N ASP A 191 -16.94 16.40 21.61
CA ASP A 191 -16.83 15.84 22.96
C ASP A 191 -15.56 16.30 23.67
N TRP A 192 -14.43 16.42 22.95
CA TRP A 192 -13.22 17.06 23.46
C TRP A 192 -13.43 18.55 23.75
N TYR A 193 -14.11 19.27 22.87
CA TYR A 193 -14.40 20.70 23.04
C TYR A 193 -15.38 20.93 24.21
N ASN A 194 -16.42 20.10 24.36
CA ASN A 194 -17.36 20.16 25.49
C ASN A 194 -16.69 19.83 26.83
N HIS A 195 -15.61 19.04 26.83
CA HIS A 195 -14.79 18.83 28.03
C HIS A 195 -13.83 19.99 28.34
N CYS A 196 -13.54 20.86 27.37
CA CYS A 196 -12.75 22.08 27.56
C CYS A 196 -13.59 23.37 27.67
N ALA A 197 -14.87 23.34 27.28
CA ALA A 197 -15.74 24.51 27.16
C ALA A 197 -16.48 24.93 28.45
N ASP A 198 -16.00 24.52 29.62
CA ASP A 198 -16.27 25.27 30.86
C ASP A 198 -15.48 26.60 30.93
N SER A 199 -14.71 26.93 29.89
CA SER A 199 -14.06 28.23 29.74
C SER A 199 -14.11 28.72 28.29
N LEU A 200 -14.96 29.73 28.07
CA LEU A 200 -15.01 30.69 26.94
C LEU A 200 -15.93 30.34 25.73
N CYS A 201 -17.06 31.06 25.67
CA CYS A 201 -17.88 31.27 24.49
C CYS A 201 -17.09 31.90 23.31
N PHE A 202 -17.26 31.41 22.08
CA PHE A 202 -17.78 32.18 20.93
C PHE A 202 -17.92 31.30 19.66
N THR A 203 -18.69 31.83 18.71
CA THR A 203 -19.53 31.21 17.65
C THR A 203 -18.82 30.61 16.43
N ALA A 204 -19.35 29.48 15.92
CA ALA A 204 -19.24 29.07 14.52
C ALA A 204 -20.59 28.49 14.04
N PHE A 205 -21.43 29.32 13.41
CA PHE A 205 -22.75 28.91 12.88
C PHE A 205 -22.96 29.21 11.39
N ASP A 206 -21.94 29.69 10.66
CA ASP A 206 -22.14 30.22 9.30
C ASP A 206 -21.78 29.26 8.14
N LEU A 207 -21.42 27.99 8.40
CA LEU A 207 -21.09 27.05 7.31
C LEU A 207 -22.22 26.07 6.92
N LEU A 208 -23.37 26.09 7.61
CA LEU A 208 -24.49 25.17 7.31
C LEU A 208 -25.64 25.79 6.50
N HIS A 209 -25.54 27.04 6.05
CA HIS A 209 -26.61 27.68 5.27
C HIS A 209 -26.40 27.75 3.76
N TYR A 210 -25.34 27.14 3.21
CA TYR A 210 -25.08 27.18 1.76
C TYR A 210 -25.50 25.93 0.97
N SER A 211 -26.11 24.91 1.59
CA SER A 211 -26.49 23.65 0.90
C SER A 211 -27.98 23.43 0.67
N SER A 212 -28.85 24.40 0.98
CA SER A 212 -30.30 24.25 0.79
C SER A 212 -30.89 25.31 -0.13
N GLN A 213 -30.45 25.37 -1.39
CA GLN A 213 -31.22 26.01 -2.47
C GLN A 213 -30.60 25.73 -3.85
N SER A 214 -30.99 24.62 -4.51
CA SER A 214 -31.17 24.54 -5.97
C SER A 214 -31.48 23.11 -6.41
N CYS A 215 -32.70 22.64 -6.14
CA CYS A 215 -33.36 21.62 -6.96
C CYS A 215 -34.78 22.08 -7.24
N ARG A 216 -35.03 22.63 -8.43
CA ARG A 216 -36.36 22.64 -9.03
C ARG A 216 -36.33 21.75 -10.28
N PRO A 217 -37.30 20.86 -10.46
CA PRO A 217 -37.44 20.08 -11.69
C PRO A 217 -37.97 20.98 -12.81
N ARG A 218 -37.40 20.86 -14.02
CA ARG A 218 -38.02 21.38 -15.26
C ARG A 218 -38.79 20.23 -15.91
N THR A 219 -40.07 20.49 -16.19
CA THR A 219 -40.97 19.65 -17.00
C THR A 219 -40.60 19.70 -18.50
N PRO A 220 -41.04 18.71 -19.31
CA PRO A 220 -40.65 18.57 -20.70
C PRO A 220 -41.74 19.04 -21.70
N GLU A 221 -41.35 19.90 -22.64
CA GLU A 221 -42.01 20.18 -23.93
C GLU A 221 -40.83 20.59 -24.87
N THR A 222 -40.67 20.27 -26.15
CA THR A 222 -41.56 19.79 -27.22
C THR A 222 -40.67 19.23 -28.36
N GLU A 223 -41.30 18.49 -29.26
CA GLU A 223 -40.80 17.84 -30.48
C GLU A 223 -40.04 18.76 -31.47
N THR A 224 -39.01 18.22 -32.14
CA THR A 224 -38.78 18.53 -33.57
C THR A 224 -38.18 17.33 -34.31
N ASN A 225 -38.92 16.86 -35.32
CA ASN A 225 -38.52 15.87 -36.31
C ASN A 225 -37.34 16.35 -37.18
N MET A 226 -36.44 15.45 -37.56
CA MET A 226 -35.66 15.63 -38.79
C MET A 226 -35.51 14.29 -39.53
N HIS A 227 -36.14 14.24 -40.70
CA HIS A 227 -36.06 13.19 -41.70
C HIS A 227 -34.63 13.04 -42.24
N ILE A 228 -34.16 11.80 -42.36
CA ILE A 228 -33.11 11.43 -43.33
C ILE A 228 -33.78 10.57 -44.38
N ARG A 229 -33.82 11.08 -45.62
CA ARG A 229 -34.15 10.31 -46.82
C ARG A 229 -32.95 9.43 -47.18
N THR A 230 -33.28 8.21 -47.57
CA THR A 230 -32.45 7.18 -48.20
C THR A 230 -31.67 7.68 -49.40
#